data_AF-A0A7Z1AY81-F1
#
_entry.id   AF-A0A7Z1AY81-F1
#
_cell.length_a   1.000
_cell.length_b   1.000
_cell.length_c   1.000
_cell.angle_alpha   90.00
_cell.angle_beta   90.00
_cell.angle_gamma   90.00
#
_symmetry.space_group_name_H-M   'P 1'
#
loop_
_entity.id
_entity.type
_entity.pdbx_description
1 polymer ?
#
loop_
_entity_poly.entity_id
_entity_poly.type
_entity_poly.pdbx_seq_one_letter_code
_entity_poly.pdbx_strand_id
1 'polypeptide(L)'
;MESISLASNSGEDSVLVRLGAADRVVLVAGIVEWRRTLVGGRTWVWRTPDGTAVHISTTGHAPECAGLSVAVLAGPVAWGGCLDVPVEPGVSEEVDDDVLYRWLGDEIANDWPFTVNTVAGVTS
;
A
#
# COMPACT_ATOMS: atom_id res chain seq x y z
N MET A 1 -4.78 -11.85 14.17
CA MET A 1 -3.46 -11.86 13.50
C MET A 1 -3.29 -13.27 12.98
N GLU A 2 -3.72 -13.52 11.74
CA GLU A 2 -3.74 -14.85 11.11
C GLU A 2 -2.64 -14.94 10.06
N SER A 3 -1.95 -16.09 10.01
CA SER A 3 -0.73 -16.29 9.23
C SER A 3 -1.01 -16.58 7.76
N ILE A 4 -0.01 -16.20 6.96
CA ILE A 4 0.19 -16.40 5.53
C ILE A 4 0.04 -17.88 5.13
N SER A 5 -0.62 -18.15 3.99
CA SER A 5 -0.57 -19.46 3.33
C SER A 5 0.05 -19.30 1.94
N LEU A 6 1.19 -20.00 1.75
CA LEU A 6 1.94 -20.15 0.50
C LEU A 6 1.23 -21.16 -0.41
N ALA A 7 1.00 -20.78 -1.66
CA ALA A 7 0.66 -21.72 -2.73
C ALA A 7 1.45 -21.35 -3.99
N SER A 8 2.54 -22.09 -4.24
CA SER A 8 3.26 -22.07 -5.51
C SER A 8 2.58 -23.05 -6.48
N ASN A 9 2.01 -22.54 -7.56
CA ASN A 9 1.43 -23.36 -8.65
C ASN A 9 2.33 -23.39 -9.89
N SER A 10 3.57 -22.88 -9.83
CA SER A 10 4.37 -22.63 -11.04
C SER A 10 5.84 -23.09 -11.00
N GLY A 11 6.30 -23.74 -9.92
CA GLY A 11 7.68 -24.24 -9.84
C GLY A 11 8.74 -23.18 -9.51
N GLU A 12 8.34 -21.93 -9.31
CA GLU A 12 9.09 -20.91 -8.58
C GLU A 12 8.43 -20.71 -7.21
N ASP A 13 9.24 -20.62 -6.15
CA ASP A 13 8.72 -20.32 -4.82
C ASP A 13 8.14 -18.90 -4.83
N SER A 14 6.88 -18.78 -4.41
CA SER A 14 6.18 -17.49 -4.39
C SER A 14 5.35 -17.30 -3.14
N VAL A 15 5.36 -16.06 -2.63
CA VAL A 15 4.65 -15.64 -1.42
C VAL A 15 3.62 -14.59 -1.78
N LEU A 16 2.39 -14.78 -1.31
CA LEU A 16 1.37 -13.74 -1.30
C LEU A 16 1.15 -13.23 0.13
N VAL A 17 1.37 -11.94 0.35
CA VAL A 17 1.07 -11.23 1.60
C VAL A 17 -0.17 -10.38 1.40
N ARG A 18 -1.11 -10.44 2.34
CA ARG A 18 -2.30 -9.58 2.36
C ARG A 18 -2.27 -8.69 3.58
N LEU A 19 -2.25 -7.38 3.38
CA LEU A 19 -2.30 -6.39 4.45
C LEU A 19 -3.76 -6.17 4.84
N GLY A 20 -4.08 -6.39 6.12
CA GLY A 20 -5.40 -6.12 6.69
C GLY A 20 -5.41 -4.86 7.54
N ALA A 21 -5.99 -3.78 7.04
CA ALA A 21 -6.29 -2.57 7.79
C ALA A 21 -7.51 -1.85 7.20
N ALA A 22 -8.29 -1.17 8.04
CA ALA A 22 -9.42 -0.34 7.60
C ALA A 22 -8.98 1.07 7.20
N ASP A 23 -7.82 1.51 7.71
CA ASP A 23 -7.25 2.83 7.45
C ASP A 23 -6.39 2.80 6.18
N ARG A 24 -6.69 3.72 5.24
CA ARG A 24 -5.99 3.82 3.96
C ARG A 24 -4.53 4.21 4.14
N VAL A 25 -4.22 5.12 5.05
CA VAL A 25 -2.85 5.60 5.27
C VAL A 25 -1.98 4.46 5.82
N VAL A 26 -2.52 3.63 6.71
CA VAL A 26 -1.83 2.43 7.22
C VAL A 26 -1.53 1.44 6.09
N LEU A 27 -2.48 1.23 5.16
CA LEU A 27 -2.26 0.35 4.01
C LEU A 27 -1.20 0.89 3.06
N VAL A 28 -1.25 2.18 2.72
CA VAL A 28 -0.25 2.83 1.84
C VAL A 28 1.13 2.77 2.50
N ALA A 29 1.23 3.03 3.81
CA ALA A 29 2.48 2.92 4.55
C ALA A 29 3.06 1.50 4.51
N GLY A 30 2.21 0.49 4.70
CA GLY A 30 2.61 -0.91 4.59
C GLY A 30 3.13 -1.26 3.19
N ILE A 31 2.44 -0.82 2.13
CA ILE A 31 2.91 -1.01 0.75
C ILE A 31 4.25 -0.32 0.51
N VAL A 32 4.41 0.92 0.96
CA VAL A 32 5.65 1.69 0.86
C VAL A 32 6.82 0.97 1.53
N GLU A 33 6.59 0.44 2.73
CA GLU A 33 7.61 -0.31 3.46
C GLU A 33 8.04 -1.56 2.70
N TRP A 34 7.07 -2.37 2.24
CA TRP A 34 7.38 -3.54 1.42
C TRP A 34 8.11 -3.16 0.13
N ARG A 35 7.66 -2.12 -0.57
CA ARG A 35 8.26 -1.66 -1.82
C ARG A 35 9.75 -1.31 -1.68
N ARG A 36 10.14 -0.72 -0.54
CA ARG A 36 11.54 -0.39 -0.21
C ARG A 36 12.39 -1.61 0.08
N THR A 37 11.78 -2.67 0.63
CA THR A 37 12.48 -3.91 0.96
C THR A 37 12.62 -4.85 -0.23
N LEU A 38 11.71 -4.81 -1.21
CA LEU A 38 11.72 -5.74 -2.34
C LEU A 38 12.68 -5.30 -3.45
N VAL A 39 13.43 -6.27 -3.99
CA VAL A 39 14.34 -6.04 -5.13
C VAL A 39 13.58 -6.14 -6.44
N GLY A 40 13.83 -5.17 -7.34
CA GLY A 40 13.23 -5.12 -8.68
C GLY A 40 11.71 -4.96 -8.65
N GLY A 41 11.17 -4.40 -7.57
CA GLY A 41 9.75 -4.35 -7.35
C GLY A 41 9.00 -3.37 -8.24
N ARG A 42 7.71 -3.64 -8.43
CA ARG A 42 6.78 -2.81 -9.21
C ARG A 42 5.48 -2.69 -8.44
N THR A 43 4.79 -1.57 -8.60
CA THR A 43 3.57 -1.29 -7.85
C THR A 43 2.43 -0.97 -8.80
N TRP A 44 1.26 -1.52 -8.52
CA TRP A 44 0.03 -1.24 -9.26
C TRP A 44 -1.06 -0.79 -8.31
N VAL A 45 -1.87 0.15 -8.77
CA VAL A 45 -3.05 0.65 -8.09
C VAL A 45 -4.24 0.47 -9.03
N TRP A 46 -5.37 0.03 -8.49
CA TRP A 46 -6.62 -0.01 -9.25
C TRP A 46 -7.79 0.29 -8.36
N ARG A 47 -8.82 0.90 -8.96
CA ARG A 47 -10.12 1.06 -8.30
C ARG A 47 -11.01 -0.13 -8.60
N THR A 48 -11.88 -0.45 -7.66
CA THR A 48 -12.97 -1.41 -7.89
C THR A 48 -13.82 -0.94 -9.08
N PRO A 49 -14.49 -1.85 -9.81
CA PRO A 49 -15.27 -1.47 -11.01
C PRO A 49 -16.37 -0.44 -10.76
N ASP A 50 -16.90 -0.39 -9.54
CA ASP A 50 -17.87 0.63 -9.10
C ASP A 50 -17.22 1.96 -8.68
N GLY A 51 -15.88 2.03 -8.67
CA GLY A 51 -15.08 3.18 -8.30
C GLY A 51 -15.06 3.51 -6.81
N THR A 52 -15.70 2.71 -5.95
CA THR A 52 -15.90 3.09 -4.54
C THR A 52 -14.71 2.80 -3.65
N ALA A 53 -13.83 1.89 -4.07
CA ALA A 53 -12.68 1.46 -3.29
C ALA A 53 -11.42 1.35 -4.15
N VAL A 54 -10.26 1.31 -3.49
CA VAL A 54 -8.95 1.13 -4.11
C VAL A 54 -8.23 -0.09 -3.55
N HIS A 55 -7.50 -0.72 -4.43
CA HIS A 55 -6.52 -1.76 -4.14
C HIS A 55 -5.14 -1.28 -4.56
N ILE A 56 -4.13 -1.79 -3.87
CA ILE A 56 -2.74 -1.55 -4.19
C ILE A 56 -2.02 -2.89 -4.11
N SER A 57 -1.15 -3.17 -5.07
CA SER A 57 -0.24 -4.30 -4.99
C SER A 57 1.18 -3.86 -5.28
N THR A 58 2.14 -4.40 -4.55
CA THR A 58 3.54 -4.32 -4.92
C THR A 58 4.12 -5.72 -5.06
N THR A 59 4.91 -5.95 -6.10
CA THR A 59 5.62 -7.22 -6.31
C THR A 59 7.11 -6.99 -6.29
N GLY A 60 7.89 -8.06 -6.17
CA GLY A 60 9.35 -8.04 -6.30
C GLY A 60 9.95 -9.33 -5.75
N HIS A 61 11.25 -9.32 -5.46
CA HIS A 61 11.95 -10.48 -4.91
C HIS A 61 12.46 -10.20 -3.50
N ALA A 62 12.51 -11.24 -2.67
CA ALA A 62 13.14 -11.14 -1.36
C ALA A 62 14.65 -10.86 -1.51
N PRO A 63 15.23 -9.89 -0.79
CA PRO A 63 16.65 -9.50 -0.94
C PRO A 63 17.63 -10.66 -0.76
N GLU A 64 17.36 -11.54 0.19
CA GLU A 64 18.24 -12.66 0.55
C GLU A 64 17.96 -13.93 -0.27
N CYS A 65 16.88 -13.92 -1.07
CA CYS A 65 16.45 -15.05 -1.87
C CYS A 65 15.85 -14.53 -3.18
N ALA A 66 16.72 -14.20 -4.16
CA ALA A 66 16.30 -13.66 -5.44
C ALA A 66 15.38 -14.62 -6.24
N GLY A 67 15.33 -15.91 -5.91
CA GLY A 67 14.40 -16.88 -6.49
C GLY A 67 13.00 -16.89 -5.85
N LEU A 68 12.81 -16.18 -4.73
CA LEU A 68 11.52 -16.08 -4.05
C LEU A 68 10.78 -14.82 -4.50
N SER A 69 9.76 -15.03 -5.34
CA SER A 69 8.86 -13.96 -5.76
C SER A 69 7.89 -13.60 -4.64
N VAL A 70 7.70 -12.32 -4.38
CA VAL A 70 6.78 -11.81 -3.36
C VAL A 70 5.77 -10.88 -4.01
N ALA A 71 4.49 -11.08 -3.71
CA ALA A 71 3.40 -10.16 -4.02
C ALA A 71 2.75 -9.72 -2.72
N VAL A 72 2.60 -8.42 -2.51
CA VAL A 72 1.94 -7.83 -1.36
C VAL A 72 0.72 -7.07 -1.84
N LEU A 73 -0.45 -7.40 -1.29
CA LEU A 73 -1.74 -6.83 -1.67
C LEU A 73 -2.37 -6.09 -0.48
N ALA A 74 -2.88 -4.90 -0.75
CA ALA A 74 -3.66 -4.08 0.17
C ALA A 74 -5.02 -3.70 -0.45
N GLY A 75 -6.03 -3.52 0.40
CA GLY A 75 -7.39 -3.15 0.01
C GLY A 75 -8.36 -4.35 -0.10
N PRO A 76 -9.65 -4.10 -0.41
CA PRO A 76 -10.21 -2.81 -0.79
C PRO A 76 -10.41 -1.89 0.41
N VAL A 77 -10.12 -0.60 0.24
CA VAL A 77 -10.51 0.47 1.18
C VAL A 77 -11.22 1.58 0.45
N ALA A 78 -12.11 2.29 1.15
CA ALA A 78 -12.89 3.38 0.57
C ALA A 78 -11.99 4.40 -0.15
N TRP A 79 -12.36 4.71 -1.39
CA TRP A 79 -11.69 5.72 -2.18
C TRP A 79 -12.03 7.11 -1.64
N GLY A 80 -11.01 7.91 -1.38
CA GLY A 80 -11.16 9.27 -0.87
C GLY A 80 -9.82 9.93 -0.62
N GLY A 81 -8.83 9.60 -1.45
CA GLY A 81 -7.42 9.87 -1.17
C GLY A 81 -6.80 10.99 -1.99
N CYS A 82 -5.55 11.27 -1.64
CA CYS A 82 -4.69 12.31 -2.21
C CYS A 82 -3.83 11.78 -3.38
N LEU A 83 -4.19 10.65 -3.98
CA LEU A 83 -3.40 10.07 -5.06
C LEU A 83 -3.55 10.92 -6.33
N ASP A 84 -2.46 11.60 -6.70
CA ASP A 84 -2.35 12.48 -7.87
C ASP A 84 -2.23 11.76 -9.23
N VAL A 85 -2.61 10.48 -9.29
CA VAL A 85 -2.68 9.71 -10.54
C VAL A 85 -4.13 9.39 -10.87
N PRO A 86 -4.61 9.70 -12.09
CA PRO A 86 -5.93 9.29 -12.51
C PRO A 86 -5.98 7.76 -12.64
N VAL A 87 -6.68 7.10 -11.72
CA VAL A 87 -6.94 5.66 -11.78
C VAL A 87 -8.38 5.44 -12.21
N GLU A 88 -8.56 4.93 -13.43
CA GLU A 88 -9.89 4.60 -13.95
C GLU A 88 -10.49 3.38 -13.23
N PRO A 89 -11.79 3.38 -12.89
CA PRO A 89 -12.45 2.23 -12.30
C PRO A 89 -12.30 0.95 -13.14
N GLY A 90 -11.82 -0.13 -12.53
CA GLY A 90 -11.59 -1.40 -13.20
C GLY A 90 -10.31 -1.48 -14.05
N VAL A 91 -9.51 -0.41 -14.11
CA VAL A 91 -8.23 -0.39 -14.80
C VAL A 91 -7.10 -0.33 -13.77
N SER A 92 -6.04 -1.13 -14.00
CA SER A 92 -4.84 -1.10 -13.18
C SER A 92 -3.77 -0.21 -13.79
N GLU A 93 -3.24 0.71 -13.00
CA GLU A 93 -2.15 1.60 -13.37
C GLU A 93 -0.88 1.25 -12.60
N GLU A 94 0.26 1.21 -13.29
CA GLU A 94 1.56 1.10 -12.64
C GLU A 94 1.97 2.44 -12.05
N VAL A 95 2.49 2.43 -10.83
CA VAL A 95 2.84 3.62 -10.07
C VAL A 95 4.31 3.59 -9.69
N ASP A 96 5.03 4.64 -10.08
CA ASP A 96 6.44 4.82 -9.72
C ASP A 96 6.61 5.11 -8.23
N ASP A 97 7.79 4.78 -7.71
CA ASP A 97 8.14 4.96 -6.30
C ASP A 97 7.95 6.40 -5.81
N ASP A 98 8.30 7.40 -6.63
CA ASP A 98 8.14 8.81 -6.28
C ASP A 98 6.67 9.22 -6.08
N VAL A 99 5.78 8.67 -6.91
CA VAL A 99 4.33 8.90 -6.79
C VAL A 99 3.80 8.20 -5.56
N LEU A 100 4.20 6.95 -5.33
CA LEU A 100 3.79 6.18 -4.17
C LEU A 100 4.24 6.85 -2.85
N TYR A 101 5.47 7.35 -2.78
CA TYR A 101 5.98 8.03 -1.59
C TYR A 101 5.33 9.39 -1.37
N ARG A 102 5.05 10.13 -2.45
CA ARG A 102 4.29 11.39 -2.35
C ARG A 102 2.88 11.13 -1.86
N TRP A 103 2.19 10.14 -2.42
CA TRP A 103 0.86 9.74 -1.98
C TRP A 103 0.83 9.43 -0.48
N LEU A 104 1.78 8.65 0.04
CA LEU A 104 1.89 8.42 1.48
C LEU A 104 2.05 9.73 2.27
N GLY A 105 2.91 10.63 1.80
CA GLY A 105 3.12 11.94 2.42
C GLY A 105 1.84 12.76 2.50
N ASP A 106 1.07 12.80 1.41
CA ASP A 106 -0.17 13.57 1.32
C ASP A 106 -1.29 12.95 2.17
N GLU A 107 -1.39 11.62 2.19
CA GLU A 107 -2.32 10.89 3.08
C GLU A 107 -2.01 11.18 4.56
N ILE A 108 -0.73 11.20 4.95
CA ILE A 108 -0.31 11.58 6.30
C ILE A 108 -0.65 13.05 6.58
N ALA A 109 -0.43 13.95 5.63
CA ALA A 109 -0.65 15.37 5.82
C ALA A 109 -2.13 15.75 5.96
N ASN A 110 -3.02 15.05 5.25
CA ASN A 110 -4.44 15.41 5.16
C ASN A 110 -5.35 14.60 6.08
N ASP A 111 -5.08 13.30 6.26
CA ASP A 111 -6.03 12.38 6.92
C ASP A 111 -5.48 11.73 8.19
N TRP A 112 -4.17 11.77 8.44
CA TRP A 112 -3.63 11.22 9.67
C TRP A 112 -3.98 12.12 10.86
N PRO A 113 -4.54 11.57 11.95
CA PRO A 113 -4.92 12.38 13.09
C PRO A 113 -3.66 12.91 13.78
N PHE A 114 -3.30 14.17 13.53
CA PHE A 114 -2.54 14.91 14.53
C PHE A 114 -3.50 15.12 15.70
N THR A 115 -3.38 14.29 16.74
CA THR A 115 -3.92 14.70 18.03
C THR A 115 -3.01 15.83 18.51
N VAL A 116 -3.34 17.07 18.16
CA VAL A 116 -2.73 18.23 18.80
C VAL A 116 -3.26 18.22 20.22
N ASN A 117 -2.49 17.62 21.13
CA ASN A 117 -2.70 17.83 22.56
C ASN A 117 -2.37 19.29 22.84
N THR A 118 -3.33 20.19 22.61
CA THR A 118 -3.25 21.54 23.09
C THR A 118 -3.24 21.45 24.61
N VAL A 119 -2.05 21.56 25.21
CA VAL A 119 -1.93 21.67 26.66
C VAL A 119 -2.55 23.00 27.04
N ALA A 120 -3.82 22.97 27.42
CA ALA A 120 -4.52 24.13 27.94
C ALA A 120 -3.87 24.50 29.28
N GLY A 121 -3.08 25.57 29.30
CA GLY A 121 -2.67 26.23 30.53
C GLY A 121 -1.18 26.53 30.65
N VAL A 122 -0.71 27.55 29.93
CA VAL A 122 0.28 28.47 30.48
C VAL A 122 -0.16 29.88 30.10
N THR A 123 -1.05 30.46 30.91
CA THR A 123 -1.19 31.91 30.98
C THR A 123 -0.16 32.41 31.98
N SER A 124 0.73 33.29 31.52
CA SER A 124 1.63 34.09 32.37
C SER A 124 0.86 35.20 33.07
#